data_AF-A0A3M2A652-F1
#
_entry.id   AF-A0A3M2A652-F1
#
_cell.length_a   1.000
_cell.length_b   1.000
_cell.length_c   1.000
_cell.angle_alpha   90.00
_cell.angle_beta   90.00
_cell.angle_gamma   90.00
#
_symmetry.space_group_name_H-M   'P 1'
#
loop_
_entity.id
_entity.type
_entity.pdbx_description
1 polymer ?
#
loop_
_entity_poly.entity_id
_entity_poly.type
_entity_poly.pdbx_seq_one_letter_code
_entity_poly.pdbx_strand_id
1 'polypeptide(L)' 'MTEFKQIGRPMPLLDGPEKVTGKLRFAPDLQIPGMLHARFVTSLYAHARILGIDTADARAVPGVTAVLTAADLPD' A
#
# COMPACT_ATOMS: atom_id res chain seq x y z
N MET A 1 -15.73 13.15 -43.07
CA MET A 1 -15.21 12.94 -41.70
C MET A 1 -16.11 11.93 -41.03
N THR A 2 -15.55 10.83 -40.50
CA THR A 2 -16.34 9.77 -39.88
C THR A 2 -16.87 10.25 -38.54
N GLU A 3 -18.19 10.22 -38.34
CA GLU A 3 -18.80 10.55 -37.06
C GLU A 3 -18.65 9.35 -36.11
N PHE A 4 -18.00 9.58 -34.97
CA PHE A 4 -17.80 8.55 -33.96
C PHE A 4 -18.96 8.57 -32.95
N LYS A 5 -19.54 7.39 -32.68
CA LYS A 5 -20.66 7.22 -31.74
C LYS A 5 -20.32 7.68 -30.31
N GLN A 6 -19.06 7.58 -29.89
CA GLN A 6 -18.64 7.81 -28.51
C GLN A 6 -17.52 8.85 -28.35
N ILE A 7 -16.68 9.06 -29.37
CA ILE A 7 -15.54 9.99 -29.25
C ILE A 7 -16.07 11.43 -29.21
N GLY A 8 -15.58 12.21 -28.24
CA GLY A 8 -15.92 13.63 -28.07
C GLY A 8 -17.23 13.91 -27.32
N ARG A 9 -17.91 12.88 -26.79
CA ARG A 9 -19.16 13.04 -26.04
C ARG A 9 -18.91 12.96 -24.53
N PRO A 10 -19.58 13.78 -23.70
CA PRO A 10 -19.47 13.70 -22.24
C PRO A 10 -20.24 12.48 -21.73
N MET A 11 -19.56 11.34 -21.66
CA MET A 11 -20.13 10.07 -21.18
C MET A 11 -19.90 9.93 -19.67
N PRO A 12 -20.88 9.42 -18.91
CA PRO A 12 -20.66 9.11 -17.50
C PRO A 12 -19.63 7.99 -17.36
N LEU A 13 -18.81 8.08 -16.32
CA LEU A 13 -17.81 7.06 -16.01
C LEU A 13 -18.50 5.79 -15.47
N LEU A 14 -18.09 4.62 -15.97
CA LEU A 14 -18.69 3.33 -15.61
C LEU A 14 -18.73 3.09 -14.10
N ASP A 15 -17.62 3.35 -13.42
CA ASP A 15 -17.48 3.19 -11.97
C ASP A 15 -17.79 4.49 -11.19
N GLY A 16 -18.25 5.53 -11.88
CA GLY A 16 -18.60 6.83 -11.31
C GLY A 16 -19.59 6.73 -10.16
N PRO A 17 -20.74 6.04 -10.30
CA PRO A 17 -21.71 5.90 -9.23
C PRO A 17 -21.14 5.28 -7.94
N GLU A 18 -20.31 4.23 -8.06
CA GLU A 18 -19.74 3.56 -6.88
C GLU A 18 -18.68 4.42 -6.19
N LYS A 19 -17.87 5.17 -6.96
CA LYS A 19 -16.90 6.13 -6.43
C LYS A 19 -17.56 7.26 -5.65
N VAL A 20 -18.60 7.88 -6.22
CA VAL A 20 -19.26 9.05 -5.59
C VAL A 20 -20.17 8.67 -4.41
N THR A 21 -20.55 7.40 -4.29
CA THR A 21 -21.38 6.90 -3.19
C THR A 21 -20.59 6.22 -2.09
N GLY A 22 -19.26 6.10 -2.22
CA GLY A 22 -18.42 5.38 -1.26
C GLY A 22 -18.66 3.86 -1.24
N LYS A 23 -19.27 3.31 -2.29
CA LYS A 23 -19.53 1.86 -2.41
C LYS A 23 -18.34 1.12 -3.01
N LEU A 24 -17.53 1.80 -3.82
CA LEU A 24 -16.31 1.23 -4.37
C LEU A 24 -15.30 1.02 -3.25
N ARG A 25 -14.82 -0.21 -3.08
CA ARG A 25 -13.78 -0.56 -2.09
C ARG A 25 -12.41 -0.49 -2.73
N PHE A 26 -11.50 0.25 -2.11
CA PHE A 26 -10.09 0.27 -2.43
C PHE A 26 -9.31 -0.69 -1.52
N ALA A 27 -8.03 -0.91 -1.82
CA ALA A 27 -7.18 -1.82 -1.04
C ALA A 27 -7.20 -1.55 0.48
N PRO A 28 -7.20 -0.29 0.97
CA PRO A 28 -7.29 -0.02 2.41
C PRO A 28 -8.63 -0.39 3.05
N ASP A 29 -9.70 -0.54 2.27
CA ASP A 29 -11.04 -0.90 2.76
C ASP A 29 -11.20 -2.43 2.94
N LEU A 30 -10.16 -3.19 2.60
CA LEU A 30 -10.15 -4.64 2.73
C LEU A 30 -9.76 -5.04 4.15
N GLN A 31 -10.51 -5.97 4.72
CA GLN A 31 -10.18 -6.64 5.98
C GLN A 31 -10.26 -8.14 5.74
N ILE A 32 -9.19 -8.85 6.08
CA ILE A 32 -9.04 -10.29 5.86
C ILE A 32 -8.74 -10.95 7.21
N PRO A 33 -9.37 -12.09 7.56
CA PRO A 33 -9.02 -12.82 8.79
C PRO A 33 -7.51 -13.11 8.86
N GLY A 34 -6.88 -12.75 9.98
CA GLY A 34 -5.44 -12.94 10.18
C GLY A 34 -4.54 -11.88 9.53
N MET A 35 -5.10 -10.78 9.00
CA MET A 35 -4.33 -9.69 8.40
C MET A 35 -3.35 -9.07 9.40
N LEU A 36 -2.06 -9.07 9.05
CA LEU A 36 -1.02 -8.31 9.75
C LEU A 36 -0.96 -6.88 9.21
N HIS A 37 -0.52 -5.96 10.06
CA HIS A 37 -0.26 -4.58 9.68
C HIS A 37 1.25 -4.35 9.62
N ALA A 38 1.69 -3.58 8.63
CA ALA A 38 3.10 -3.26 8.42
C ALA A 38 3.36 -1.77 8.62
N ARG A 39 4.56 -1.44 9.11
CA ARG A 39 5.09 -0.08 9.17
C ARG A 39 6.51 -0.08 8.65
N PHE A 40 6.79 0.81 7.71
CA PHE A 40 8.15 0.99 7.19
C PHE A 40 8.95 1.90 8.12
N VAL A 41 10.20 1.52 8.37
CA VAL A 41 11.22 2.37 8.98
C VAL A 41 12.13 2.87 7.88
N THR A 42 12.01 4.16 7.56
CA THR A 42 12.73 4.79 6.45
C THR A 42 13.91 5.61 6.95
N SER A 43 14.91 5.82 6.10
CA SER A 43 16.06 6.68 6.41
C SER A 43 15.62 8.09 6.77
N LEU A 44 16.22 8.66 7.83
CA LEU A 44 16.10 10.08 8.18
C LEU A 44 17.08 10.97 7.40
N TYR A 45 18.00 10.36 6.65
CA TYR A 45 19.04 11.03 5.87
C TYR A 45 18.82 10.82 4.37
N ALA A 46 19.04 11.87 3.58
CA ALA A 46 18.95 11.80 2.12
C ALA A 46 19.98 10.84 1.51
N HIS A 47 21.17 10.74 2.12
CA HIS A 47 22.23 9.81 1.71
C HIS A 47 23.07 9.39 2.93
N ALA A 48 23.17 8.10 3.18
CA ALA A 48 23.97 7.52 4.26
C ALA A 48 24.31 6.06 3.95
N ARG A 49 25.38 5.55 4.57
CA ARG A 49 25.70 4.12 4.59
C ARG A 49 25.09 3.48 5.82
N ILE A 50 24.32 2.40 5.65
CA ILE A 50 23.79 1.60 6.76
C ILE A 50 24.95 0.81 7.35
N LEU A 51 25.32 1.11 8.60
CA LEU A 51 26.36 0.37 9.33
C LEU A 51 25.78 -0.84 10.08
N GLY A 52 24.51 -0.79 10.45
CA GLY A 52 23.81 -1.86 11.15
C GLY A 52 22.34 -1.51 11.36
N ILE A 53 21.54 -2.53 11.67
CA ILE A 53 20.13 -2.42 12.05
C ILE A 53 19.93 -3.27 13.29
N ASP A 54 19.55 -2.65 14.40
CA ASP A 54 19.13 -3.37 15.61
C ASP A 54 17.60 -3.51 15.61
N THR A 55 17.13 -4.72 15.84
CA THR A 55 15.70 -5.07 15.83
C THR A 55 15.20 -5.59 17.19
N ALA A 56 16.06 -5.67 18.21
CA ALA A 56 15.76 -6.31 19.49
C ALA A 56 14.54 -5.70 20.17
N ASP A 57 14.52 -4.38 20.35
CA ASP A 57 13.42 -3.69 21.03
C ASP A 57 12.10 -3.83 20.25
N ALA A 58 12.15 -3.69 18.93
CA ALA A 58 10.97 -3.81 18.08
C ALA A 58 10.37 -5.23 18.16
N ARG A 59 11.19 -6.28 18.20
CA ARG A 59 10.74 -7.68 18.36
C ARG A 59 10.15 -7.96 19.73
N ALA A 60 10.57 -7.22 20.77
CA ALA A 60 10.06 -7.37 22.13
C ALA A 60 8.69 -6.70 22.35
N VAL A 61 8.23 -5.84 21.43
CA VAL A 61 6.93 -5.17 21.56
C VAL A 61 5.78 -6.19 21.42
N PRO A 62 4.86 -6.28 22.40
CA PRO A 62 3.70 -7.16 22.30
C PRO A 62 2.87 -6.89 21.03
N GLY A 63 2.56 -7.94 20.28
CA GLY A 63 1.79 -7.86 19.03
C GLY A 63 2.64 -7.69 17.78
N VAL A 64 3.96 -7.49 17.88
CA VAL A 64 4.85 -7.55 16.71
C VAL A 64 5.03 -9.01 16.28
N THR A 65 4.58 -9.32 15.07
CA THR A 65 4.74 -10.66 14.50
C THR A 65 6.11 -10.87 13.86
N ALA A 66 6.68 -9.84 13.23
CA ALA A 66 7.98 -9.92 12.58
C ALA A 66 8.64 -8.53 12.47
N VAL A 67 9.97 -8.50 12.43
CA VAL A 67 10.78 -7.34 12.04
C VAL A 67 11.72 -7.81 10.95
N LEU A 68 11.46 -7.34 9.72
CA LEU A 68 12.14 -7.78 8.51
C LEU A 68 13.17 -6.74 8.05
N THR A 69 14.31 -7.23 7.59
CA THR A 69 15.45 -6.46 7.09
C THR A 69 15.94 -7.05 5.76
N ALA A 70 16.99 -6.46 5.18
CA ALA A 70 17.61 -7.02 3.98
C ALA A 70 18.15 -8.45 4.19
N ALA A 71 18.46 -8.85 5.43
CA ALA A 71 18.93 -10.20 5.75
C ALA A 71 17.85 -11.28 5.60
N ASP A 72 16.58 -10.90 5.49
CA ASP A 72 15.44 -11.82 5.37
C ASP A 72 15.00 -12.02 3.90
N LEU A 73 15.69 -11.38 2.94
CA LEU A 73 15.41 -11.54 1.51
C LEU A 73 16.05 -12.83 0.96
N PRO A 74 15.39 -13.53 0.02
CA PRO A 74 15.98 -14.66 -0.69
C PRO A 74 17.10 -14.21 -1.65
N ASP A 75 17.99 -15.15 -2.01
CA ASP A 75 19.06 -14.96 -3.01
C ASP A 75 18.54 -14.70 -4.44
#